data_AF-A0A7K2WN53-F1
#
_entry.id   AF-A0A7K2WN53-F1
#
_cell.length_a   1.000
_cell.length_b   1.000
_cell.length_c   1.000
_cell.angle_alpha   90.00
_cell.angle_beta   90.00
_cell.angle_gamma   90.00
#
_symmetry.space_group_name_H-M   'P 1'
#
loop_
_entity.id
_entity.type
_entity.pdbx_description
1 polymer ?
#
loop_
_entity_poly.entity_id
_entity_poly.type
_entity_poly.pdbx_seq_one_letter_code
_entity_poly.pdbx_strand_id
1 'polypeptide(L)'
;HTPRLADGPGTWAYGHVARPAEEPERTPIRQLVSGALISLLAGLLLWSLLWNMYLGAFWLWPLYMFTPDSWRGSMPSVVAAYVYYGIVVVVMLVVFGRLGRWAELARRLLAPR
;
A
#
# COMPACT_ATOMS: atom_id res chain seq x y z
N HIS A 1 -10.58 43.38 -32.53
CA HIS A 1 -11.01 43.52 -31.13
C HIS A 1 -9.79 43.38 -30.23
N THR A 2 -9.48 44.40 -29.43
CA THR A 2 -8.38 44.39 -28.46
C THR A 2 -8.86 43.79 -27.14
N PRO A 3 -8.15 42.82 -26.52
CA PRO A 3 -8.54 42.27 -25.23
C PRO A 3 -8.34 43.32 -24.13
N ARG A 4 -9.30 43.47 -23.22
CA ARG A 4 -9.14 44.34 -22.04
C ARG A 4 -8.18 43.67 -21.06
N LEU A 5 -7.07 44.33 -20.74
CA LEU A 5 -6.26 43.98 -19.57
C LEU A 5 -7.06 44.33 -18.31
N ALA A 6 -7.13 43.38 -17.38
CA ALA A 6 -7.75 43.56 -16.09
C ALA A 6 -6.69 44.12 -15.11
N ASP A 7 -6.50 45.44 -15.12
CA ASP A 7 -5.46 46.12 -14.33
C ASP A 7 -5.98 46.64 -12.97
N GLY A 8 -7.19 46.27 -12.54
CA GLY A 8 -7.81 46.73 -11.29
C GLY A 8 -8.03 45.62 -10.26
N PRO A 9 -7.77 45.85 -8.95
CA PRO A 9 -8.14 44.89 -7.91
C PRO A 9 -9.66 44.66 -7.92
N GLY A 10 -10.08 43.39 -8.05
CA GLY A 10 -11.49 42.99 -8.18
C GLY A 10 -12.01 42.94 -9.62
N THR A 11 -11.19 43.25 -10.64
CA THR A 11 -11.55 43.06 -12.05
C THR A 11 -11.07 41.68 -12.52
N TRP A 12 -12.00 40.82 -12.94
CA TRP A 12 -11.69 39.52 -13.51
C TRP A 12 -11.70 39.61 -15.04
N ALA A 13 -10.59 39.25 -15.68
CA ALA A 13 -10.54 39.14 -17.14
C ALA A 13 -11.45 37.99 -17.62
N TYR A 14 -11.97 38.12 -18.84
CA TYR A 14 -12.69 37.04 -19.49
C TYR A 14 -11.76 35.82 -19.66
N GLY A 15 -12.12 34.69 -19.04
CA GLY A 15 -11.25 33.50 -18.94
C GLY A 15 -10.50 33.35 -17.61
N HIS A 16 -10.72 34.24 -16.64
CA HIS A 16 -10.18 34.07 -15.30
C HIS A 16 -10.79 32.85 -14.60
N VAL A 17 -9.95 31.85 -14.30
CA VAL A 17 -10.29 30.73 -13.44
C VAL A 17 -9.90 31.11 -12.02
N ALA A 18 -10.89 31.21 -11.12
CA ALA A 18 -10.64 31.51 -9.72
C ALA A 18 -9.67 30.48 -9.14
N ARG A 19 -8.65 30.95 -8.43
CA ARG A 19 -7.74 30.07 -7.68
C ARG A 19 -8.61 29.21 -6.76
N PRO A 20 -8.44 27.87 -6.74
CA PRO A 20 -9.18 26.99 -5.84
C PRO A 20 -9.04 27.49 -4.40
N ALA A 21 -10.14 27.50 -3.65
CA ALA A 21 -10.17 28.02 -2.27
C ALA A 21 -9.27 27.24 -1.30
N GLU A 22 -8.95 25.99 -1.65
CA GLU A 22 -8.03 25.13 -0.91
C GLU A 22 -6.85 24.77 -1.80
N GLU A 23 -5.64 25.08 -1.33
CA GLU A 23 -4.45 24.41 -1.85
C GLU A 23 -4.57 22.93 -1.49
N PRO A 24 -4.49 22.00 -2.47
CA PRO A 24 -4.60 20.59 -2.17
C PRO A 24 -3.53 20.24 -1.14
N GLU A 25 -3.96 19.75 0.02
CA GLU A 25 -3.08 19.42 1.14
C GLU A 25 -2.08 18.34 0.70
N ARG A 26 -0.93 18.80 0.22
CA ARG A 26 0.13 17.93 -0.26
C ARG A 26 0.78 17.33 0.97
N THR A 27 0.33 16.14 1.33
CA THR A 27 0.97 15.32 2.37
C THR A 27 2.47 15.33 2.15
N PRO A 28 3.27 15.81 3.12
CA PRO A 28 4.71 15.94 2.94
C PRO A 28 5.35 14.61 2.55
N ILE A 29 6.33 14.63 1.64
CA ILE A 29 7.05 13.41 1.21
C ILE A 29 7.62 12.66 2.42
N ARG A 30 8.10 13.38 3.44
CA ARG A 30 8.58 12.79 4.70
C ARG A 30 7.51 11.94 5.39
N GLN A 31 6.27 12.40 5.43
CA GLN A 31 5.17 11.68 6.06
C GLN A 31 4.79 10.42 5.26
N LEU A 32 4.87 10.48 3.93
CA LEU A 32 4.69 9.31 3.06
C LEU A 32 5.80 8.27 3.28
N VAL A 33 7.06 8.71 3.35
CA VAL A 33 8.20 7.82 3.62
C VAL A 33 8.10 7.19 5.00
N SER A 34 7.74 7.96 6.03
CA SER A 34 7.52 7.44 7.38
C SER A 34 6.39 6.42 7.42
N GLY A 35 5.25 6.70 6.78
CA GLY A 35 4.13 5.76 6.71
C GLY A 35 4.50 4.46 5.99
N ALA A 36 5.22 4.58 4.86
CA ALA A 36 5.74 3.46 4.11
C ALA A 36 6.70 2.61 4.98
N LEU A 37 7.70 3.23 5.60
CA LEU A 37 8.67 2.55 6.46
C LEU A 37 8.01 1.86 7.66
N ILE A 38 7.10 2.55 8.38
CA ILE A 38 6.39 1.98 9.53
C ILE A 38 5.57 0.76 9.09
N SER A 39 4.84 0.86 7.97
CA SER A 39 4.07 -0.26 7.44
C SER A 39 4.95 -1.46 7.05
N LEU A 40 6.14 -1.19 6.48
CA LEU A 40 7.12 -2.24 6.15
C LEU A 40 7.64 -2.92 7.41
N LEU A 41 8.06 -2.13 8.41
CA LEU A 41 8.57 -2.66 9.67
C LEU A 41 7.51 -3.45 10.43
N ALA A 42 6.26 -2.97 10.46
CA ALA A 42 5.13 -3.69 11.04
C ALA A 42 4.86 -5.00 10.31
N GLY A 43 4.92 -5.00 8.97
CA GLY A 43 4.80 -6.20 8.16
C GLY A 43 5.92 -7.21 8.43
N LEU A 44 7.18 -6.77 8.41
CA LEU A 44 8.32 -7.63 8.72
C LEU A 44 8.26 -8.20 10.14
N LEU A 45 7.84 -7.39 11.11
CA LEU A 45 7.64 -7.83 12.48
C LEU A 45 6.57 -8.92 12.54
N LEU A 46 5.41 -8.70 11.92
CA LEU A 46 4.35 -9.70 11.88
C LEU A 46 4.82 -11.00 11.21
N TRP A 47 5.51 -10.90 10.07
CA TRP A 47 6.09 -12.07 9.39
C TRP A 47 7.05 -12.83 10.31
N SER A 48 7.94 -12.11 10.98
CA SER A 48 8.88 -12.70 11.93
C SER A 48 8.16 -13.43 13.07
N LEU A 49 7.10 -12.84 13.62
CA LEU A 49 6.31 -13.45 14.68
C LEU A 49 5.60 -14.74 14.22
N LEU A 50 5.07 -14.74 13.01
CA LEU A 50 4.42 -15.91 12.41
C LEU A 50 5.43 -17.02 12.10
N TRP A 51 6.56 -16.66 11.47
CA TRP A 51 7.58 -17.59 11.04
C TRP A 51 8.31 -18.25 12.21
N ASN A 52 8.61 -17.49 13.27
CA ASN A 52 9.26 -18.00 14.47
C ASN A 52 8.27 -18.61 15.48
N MET A 53 7.00 -18.80 15.10
CA MET A 53 5.96 -19.42 15.94
C MET A 53 5.72 -18.70 17.28
N TYR A 54 6.08 -17.42 17.41
CA TYR A 54 5.78 -16.61 18.60
C TYR A 54 4.26 -16.42 18.79
N LEU A 55 3.52 -16.42 17.68
CA LEU A 55 2.06 -16.39 17.67
C LEU A 55 1.44 -17.80 17.70
N GLY A 56 2.26 -18.85 17.82
CA GLY A 56 1.82 -20.24 17.72
C GLY A 56 1.46 -20.66 16.29
N ALA A 57 0.90 -21.87 16.16
CA ALA A 57 0.58 -22.48 14.87
C ALA A 57 -0.83 -22.17 14.35
N PHE A 58 -1.59 -21.24 14.96
CA PHE A 58 -2.97 -20.97 14.54
C PHE A 58 -3.05 -20.54 13.07
N TRP A 59 -2.06 -19.78 12.60
CA TRP A 59 -2.03 -19.31 11.23
C TRP A 59 -1.68 -20.42 10.24
N LEU A 60 -1.25 -21.60 10.69
CA LEU A 60 -1.09 -22.79 9.84
C LEU A 60 -2.36 -23.65 9.82
N TRP A 61 -3.35 -23.35 10.67
CA TRP A 61 -4.57 -24.13 10.74
C TRP A 61 -5.28 -24.29 9.39
N PRO A 62 -5.43 -23.24 8.53
CA PRO A 62 -6.04 -23.42 7.23
C PRO A 62 -5.24 -24.38 6.34
N LEU A 63 -3.91 -24.32 6.36
CA LEU A 63 -3.07 -25.24 5.61
C LEU A 63 -3.34 -26.69 6.02
N TYR A 64 -3.39 -26.96 7.33
CA TYR A 64 -3.67 -28.31 7.83
C TYR A 64 -5.10 -28.76 7.56
N MET A 65 -6.07 -27.85 7.61
CA MET A 65 -7.48 -28.13 7.30
C MET A 65 -7.67 -28.52 5.82
N PHE A 66 -6.97 -27.85 4.91
CA PHE A 66 -7.10 -28.08 3.46
C PHE A 66 -6.11 -29.12 2.92
N THR A 67 -5.17 -29.60 3.71
CA THR A 67 -4.19 -30.62 3.29
C THR A 67 -4.58 -31.98 3.87
N PRO A 68 -5.10 -32.91 3.05
CA PRO A 68 -5.47 -34.25 3.53
C PRO A 68 -4.27 -35.02 4.06
N ASP A 69 -4.52 -35.86 5.07
CA ASP A 69 -3.48 -36.73 5.65
C ASP A 69 -2.85 -37.68 4.62
N SER A 70 -3.60 -38.06 3.58
CA SER A 70 -3.11 -38.87 2.46
C SER A 70 -1.99 -38.21 1.65
N TRP A 71 -1.80 -36.88 1.76
CA TRP A 71 -0.76 -36.17 1.04
C TRP A 71 0.54 -36.05 1.83
N ARG A 72 0.57 -36.45 3.11
CA ARG A 72 1.78 -36.34 3.94
C ARG A 72 2.98 -37.04 3.28
N GLY A 73 4.09 -36.33 3.17
CA GLY A 73 5.33 -36.84 2.55
C GLY A 73 5.32 -36.88 1.02
N SER A 74 4.27 -36.37 0.37
CA SER A 74 4.15 -36.32 -1.10
C SER A 74 4.38 -34.92 -1.66
N MET A 75 4.75 -34.82 -2.94
CA MET A 75 4.92 -33.54 -3.63
C MET A 75 3.68 -32.61 -3.54
N PRO A 76 2.43 -33.09 -3.66
CA PRO A 76 1.25 -32.26 -3.43
C PRO A 76 1.23 -31.50 -2.10
N SER A 77 1.71 -32.11 -1.00
CA SER A 77 1.77 -31.43 0.31
C SER A 77 2.76 -30.26 0.31
N VAL A 78 3.89 -30.42 -0.37
CA VAL A 78 4.91 -29.38 -0.51
C VAL A 78 4.37 -28.22 -1.34
N VAL A 79 3.71 -28.53 -2.46
CA VAL A 79 3.09 -27.51 -3.32
C VAL A 79 1.99 -26.75 -2.56
N ALA A 80 1.12 -27.45 -1.83
CA ALA A 80 0.08 -26.82 -1.01
C ALA A 80 0.67 -25.87 0.04
N ALA A 81 1.75 -26.25 0.71
CA ALA A 81 2.45 -25.40 1.68
C ALA A 81 3.03 -24.13 1.02
N TYR A 82 3.70 -24.25 -0.12
CA TYR A 82 4.23 -23.08 -0.83
C TYR A 82 3.15 -22.14 -1.35
N VAL A 83 2.06 -22.69 -1.90
CA VAL A 83 0.90 -21.90 -2.32
C VAL A 83 0.32 -21.15 -1.12
N TYR A 84 0.15 -21.84 0.01
CA TYR A 84 -0.34 -21.22 1.24
C TYR A 84 0.56 -20.08 1.72
N TYR A 85 1.88 -20.29 1.80
CA TYR A 85 2.82 -19.25 2.17
C TYR A 85 2.79 -18.07 1.18
N GLY A 86 2.67 -18.35 -0.12
CA GLY A 86 2.49 -17.32 -1.14
C GLY A 86 1.25 -16.47 -0.90
N ILE A 87 0.11 -17.10 -0.59
CA ILE A 87 -1.14 -16.39 -0.25
C ILE A 87 -0.95 -15.50 0.98
N VAL A 88 -0.36 -16.01 2.05
CA VAL A 88 -0.12 -15.24 3.28
C VAL A 88 0.76 -14.02 2.99
N VAL A 89 1.85 -14.21 2.25
CA VAL A 89 2.74 -13.10 1.83
C VAL A 89 1.98 -12.08 0.98
N VAL A 90 1.18 -12.53 0.02
CA VAL A 90 0.37 -11.62 -0.83
C VAL A 90 -0.62 -10.82 0.02
N VAL A 91 -1.34 -11.46 0.96
CA VAL A 91 -2.27 -10.78 1.87
C VAL A 91 -1.53 -9.72 2.68
N MET A 92 -0.35 -10.04 3.22
CA MET A 92 0.48 -9.07 3.94
C MET A 92 0.90 -7.90 3.04
N LEU A 93 1.42 -8.17 1.84
CA LEU A 93 1.82 -7.12 0.90
C LEU A 93 0.65 -6.20 0.56
N VAL A 94 -0.56 -6.74 0.39
CA VAL A 94 -1.77 -5.95 0.11
C VAL A 94 -2.16 -5.09 1.32
N VAL A 95 -2.19 -5.66 2.53
CA VAL A 95 -2.59 -4.95 3.75
C VAL A 95 -1.58 -3.85 4.09
N PHE A 96 -0.30 -4.19 4.21
CA PHE A 96 0.74 -3.23 4.55
C PHE A 96 1.04 -2.26 3.39
N GLY A 97 0.90 -2.71 2.14
CA GLY A 97 0.98 -1.86 0.95
C GLY A 97 -0.09 -0.76 0.93
N ARG A 98 -1.31 -1.08 1.36
CA ARG A 98 -2.40 -0.09 1.50
C ARG A 98 -2.19 0.83 2.70
N LEU A 99 -1.80 0.30 3.86
CA LEU A 99 -1.57 1.09 5.07
C LEU A 99 -0.44 2.11 4.91
N GLY A 100 0.65 1.74 4.23
CA GLY A 100 1.80 2.62 4.00
C GLY A 100 1.62 3.66 2.88
N ARG A 101 0.45 3.72 2.23
CA ARG A 101 0.18 4.60 1.08
C ARG A 101 1.22 4.45 -0.05
N TRP A 102 1.74 3.24 -0.25
CA TRP A 102 2.79 2.95 -1.23
C TRP A 102 2.40 3.31 -2.66
N ALA A 103 1.12 3.21 -3.01
CA ALA A 103 0.62 3.64 -4.32
C ALA A 103 0.73 5.15 -4.56
N GLU A 104 0.66 5.96 -3.50
CA GLU A 104 0.85 7.40 -3.61
C GLU A 104 2.34 7.79 -3.63
N LEU A 105 3.16 7.08 -2.86
CA LEU A 105 4.62 7.20 -2.93
C LEU A 105 5.11 6.84 -4.35
N ALA A 106 4.66 5.70 -4.90
CA ALA A 106 5.02 5.24 -6.24
C ALA A 106 4.59 6.23 -7.32
N ARG A 107 3.38 6.79 -7.24
CA ARG A 107 2.93 7.84 -8.18
C ARG A 107 3.82 9.08 -8.13
N ARG A 108 4.28 9.48 -6.94
CA ARG A 108 5.14 10.67 -6.78
C ARG A 108 6.60 10.42 -7.20
N LEU A 109 7.11 9.20 -7.06
CA LEU A 109 8.49 8.86 -7.41
C LEU A 109 8.65 8.44 -8.88
N LEU A 110 7.67 7.75 -9.45
CA LEU A 110 7.73 7.21 -10.83
C LEU A 110 7.10 8.13 -11.87
N ALA A 111 6.25 9.08 -11.47
CA ALA A 111 5.73 10.12 -12.34
C ALA A 111 6.07 11.52 -11.79
N PRO A 112 7.35 11.91 -11.79
CA PRO A 112 7.71 13.31 -11.59
C PRO A 112 7.12 14.10 -12.77
N ARG A 113 6.10 14.92 -12.49
CA ARG A 113 5.66 15.99 -13.39
C ARG A 113 6.17 17.31 -12.86
#